data_AF-A0A1C6JR14-F1
#
_entry.id   AF-A0A1C6JR14-F1
#
_cell.length_a   1.000
_cell.length_b   1.000
_cell.length_c   1.000
_cell.angle_alpha   90.00
_cell.angle_beta   90.00
_cell.angle_gamma   90.00
#
_symmetry.space_group_name_H-M   'P 1'
#
loop_
_entity.id
_entity.type
_entity.pdbx_description
1 polymer ?
#
loop_
_entity_poly.entity_id
_entity_poly.type
_entity_poly.pdbx_seq_one_letter_code
_entity_poly.pdbx_strand_id
1 'polypeptide(L)' 'MTAQSAIHELKQVRQYCSARAIPAIDYAIQVLQGLAEREKRVEEAKQANPQSPQDPAEAFPD' A
#
# COMPACT_ATOMS: atom_id res chain seq x y z
N MET A 1 7.22 -10.10 0.52
CA MET A 1 7.85 -8.90 1.14
C MET A 1 6.83 -7.77 1.07
N THR A 2 6.59 -7.04 2.15
CA THR A 2 5.60 -5.94 2.15
C THR A 2 6.33 -4.60 2.24
N ALA A 3 5.69 -3.51 1.81
CA ALA A 3 6.27 -2.18 1.95
C ALA A 3 6.57 -1.84 3.43
N GLN A 4 5.75 -2.33 4.37
CA GLN A 4 5.98 -2.15 5.80
C GLN A 4 7.24 -2.87 6.30
N SER A 5 7.51 -4.11 5.84
CA SER A 5 8.72 -4.82 6.24
C SER A 5 9.98 -4.12 5.71
N ALA A 6 9.95 -3.65 4.46
CA ALA A 6 11.04 -2.89 3.86
C ALA A 6 11.33 -1.56 4.58
N ILE A 7 10.28 -0.81 4.97
CA ILE A 7 10.43 0.42 5.77
C ILE A 7 11.08 0.12 7.12
N HIS A 8 10.69 -0.97 7.78
CA HIS A 8 11.25 -1.36 9.07
C HIS A 8 12.75 -1.69 8.95
N GLU A 9 13.13 -2.47 7.94
CA GLU A 9 14.53 -2.81 7.66
C GLU A 9 15.36 -1.56 7.33
N LEU A 10 14.85 -0.66 6.49
CA LEU A 10 15.55 0.58 6.15
C LEU A 10 15.75 1.51 7.36
N LYS A 11 14.80 1.55 8.30
CA LYS A 11 14.97 2.28 9.56
C LYS A 11 16.09 1.71 10.42
N GLN A 12 16.23 0.38 10.46
CA GLN A 12 17.37 -0.25 11.14
C GLN A 12 18.68 0.07 10.41
N VAL A 13 18.74 -0.10 9.09
CA VAL A 13 19.94 0.20 8.29
C VAL A 13 20.39 1.65 8.48
N ARG A 14 19.46 2.60 8.56
CA ARG A 14 19.76 4.02 8.82
C ARG A 14 20.57 4.23 10.10
N GLN A 15 20.35 3.44 11.15
CA GLN A 15 21.07 3.58 12.43
C GLN A 15 22.54 3.14 12.34
N TYR A 16 22.87 2.26 11.41
CA TYR A 16 24.20 1.66 11.29
C TYR A 16 24.99 2.17 10.08
N CYS A 17 24.35 2.90 9.17
CA CYS A 17 24.98 3.43 7.98
C CYS A 17 25.79 4.71 8.23
N SER A 18 26.67 5.05 7.28
CA SER A 18 27.41 6.32 7.34
C SER A 18 26.49 7.52 7.10
N ALA A 19 26.85 8.69 7.66
CA ALA A 19 26.07 9.92 7.50
C ALA A 19 25.79 10.29 6.03
N ARG A 20 26.69 9.91 5.12
CA ARG A 20 26.54 10.12 3.68
C ARG A 20 25.41 9.29 3.06
N ALA A 21 25.08 8.15 3.64
CA ALA A 21 24.03 7.25 3.15
C ALA A 21 22.63 7.58 3.69
N ILE A 22 22.55 8.29 4.82
CA ILE A 22 21.27 8.64 5.48
C ILE A 22 20.27 9.30 4.52
N PRO A 23 20.63 10.30 3.70
CA PRO A 23 19.66 10.96 2.81
C PRO A 23 19.05 10.02 1.77
N ALA A 24 19.84 9.09 1.24
CA ALA A 24 19.35 8.11 0.27
C ALA A 24 18.40 7.10 0.93
N ILE A 25 18.68 6.72 2.18
CA ILE A 25 17.83 5.81 2.95
C ILE A 25 16.52 6.50 3.35
N ASP A 26 16.58 7.76 3.80
CA ASP A 26 15.38 8.54 4.12
C ASP A 26 14.48 8.72 2.88
N TYR A 27 15.08 8.98 1.71
CA TYR A 27 14.34 9.03 0.46
C TYR A 27 13.67 7.70 0.11
N ALA A 28 14.38 6.58 0.24
CA ALA A 28 13.81 5.25 -0.01
C ALA A 28 12.63 4.95 0.93
N ILE A 29 12.74 5.31 2.22
CA ILE A 29 11.64 5.18 3.20
C ILE A 29 10.43 6.02 2.76
N GLN A 30 10.64 7.28 2.35
CA GLN A 30 9.55 8.16 1.92
C GLN A 30 8.81 7.61 0.69
N VAL A 31 9.54 7.09 -0.31
CA VAL A 31 8.93 6.49 -1.50
C VAL A 31 8.09 5.26 -1.12
N LEU A 32 8.64 4.38 -0.28
CA LEU A 32 7.94 3.17 0.16
C LEU A 32 6.70 3.48 1.00
N GLN A 33 6.74 4.53 1.82
CA GLN A 33 5.56 5.00 2.56
C GLN A 33 4.46 5.46 1.60
N GLY A 34 4.80 6.26 0.60
CA GLY A 34 3.85 6.72 -0.42
C GLY A 34 3.22 5.58 -1.22
N LEU A 35 4.00 4.53 -1.53
CA LEU A 35 3.49 3.33 -2.18
C LEU A 35 2.56 2.52 -1.27
N ALA A 36 2.94 2.29 -0.02
CA ALA A 36 2.12 1.57 0.96
C ALA A 36 0.76 2.28 1.18
N GLU A 37 0.75 3.60 1.21
CA GLU A 37 -0.48 4.37 1.39
C GLU A 37 -1.39 4.29 0.16
N ARG A 38 -0.81 4.28 -1.05
CA ARG A 38 -1.56 4.08 -2.31
C ARG A 38 -2.16 2.68 -2.38
N GLU A 39 -1.40 1.65 -2.03
CA GLU A 39 -1.89 0.27 -2.00
C GLU A 39 -3.05 0.13 -1.01
N LYS A 40 -2.94 0.70 0.19
CA LYS A 40 -4.02 0.73 1.18
C LYS A 40 -5.29 1.39 0.64
N ARG A 41 -5.16 2.55 -0.04
CA ARG A 41 -6.31 3.24 -0.65
C ARG A 41 -6.94 2.45 -1.78
N VAL A 42 -6.14 1.75 -2.60
CA VAL A 42 -6.65 0.89 -3.69
C VAL A 42 -7.40 -0.31 -3.12
N GLU A 43 -6.87 -0.93 -2.07
CA GLU A 43 -7.52 -2.05 -1.39
C GLU A 43 -8.83 -1.60 -0.71
N GLU A 44 -8.82 -0.45 -0.03
CA GLU A 44 -10.01 0.16 0.56
C GLU A 44 -11.07 0.52 -0.51
N ALA A 45 -10.65 1.05 -1.66
CA ALA A 45 -11.54 1.33 -2.79
C ALA A 45 -12.13 0.05 -3.41
N LYS A 46 -11.37 -1.05 -3.43
CA LYS A 46 -11.87 -2.36 -3.84
C LYS A 46 -12.91 -2.92 -2.85
N GLN A 47 -12.67 -2.76 -1.55
CA GLN A 47 -13.59 -3.25 -0.52
C GLN A 47 -14.84 -2.38 -0.39
N ALA A 48 -14.75 -1.08 -0.73
CA ALA A 48 -15.88 -0.16 -0.70
C ALA A 48 -16.82 -0.25 -1.91
N ASN A 49 -16.48 -1.02 -2.96
CA ASN A 49 -17.37 -1.27 -4.10
C ASN A 49 -17.78 -2.75 -4.20
N PRO A 50 -18.81 -3.20 -3.45
CA PRO A 50 -19.41 -4.52 -3.65
C PRO A 50 -20.38 -4.48 -4.85
N GLN A 51 -19.87 -4.26 -6.06
CA GLN A 51 -20.70 -4.43 -7.25
C GLN A 51 -20.65 -5.89 -7.69
N SER A 52 -21.50 -6.69 -7.06
CA SER A 52 -21.99 -7.92 -7.66
C SER A 52 -22.63 -7.58 -9.01
N PRO A 53 -22.37 -8.31 -10.11
CA PRO A 53 -23.22 -8.23 -11.27
C PRO A 53 -24.55 -8.91 -10.92
N GLN A 54 -25.50 -8.17 -10.37
CA GLN A 54 -26.88 -8.64 -10.32
C GLN A 54 -27.45 -8.53 -11.72
N ASP A 55 -27.57 -9.70 -12.33
CA ASP A 55 -28.27 -9.95 -13.57
C ASP A 55 -29.70 -9.36 -13.49
N PRO A 56 -30.13 -8.48 -14.40
CA PRO A 56 -31.46 -7.87 -14.35
C PRO A 56 -32.62 -8.82 -14.72
N ALA A 57 -32.41 -10.13 -14.79
CA ALA A 57 -33.43 -11.09 -15.23
C ALA A 57 -34.47 -11.52 -14.16
N GLU A 58 -34.33 -11.18 -12.87
CA GLU A 58 -35.27 -11.63 -11.82
C GLU A 58 -36.28 -10.55 -11.36
N ALA A 59 -36.86 -9.80 -12.29
CA ALA A 59 -37.86 -8.77 -11.98
C ALA A 59 -39.26 -9.08 -12.54
N PHE A 60 -39.73 -10.32 -12.55
CA PHE A 60 -41.15 -10.62 -12.81
C PHE A 60 -41.61 -11.90 -12.10
N PRO A 61 -42.39 -11.81 -11.01
CA PRO A 61 -43.33 -12.87 -10.64
C PRO A 61 -44.69 -12.64 -11.31
N ASP A 62 -45.31 -13.75 -11.72
CA ASP A 62 -46.64 -13.91 -12.36
C ASP A 62 -47.79 -13.29 -11.56
#